data_AF-A0A2V2V3Z6-F1
#
_entry.id   AF-A0A2V2V3Z6-F1
#
_cell.length_a   1.000
_cell.length_b   1.000
_cell.length_c   1.000
_cell.angle_alpha   90.00
_cell.angle_beta   90.00
_cell.angle_gamma   90.00
#
_symmetry.space_group_name_H-M   'P 1'
#
loop_
_entity.id
_entity.type
_entity.pdbx_description
1 polymer ?
#
loop_
_entity_poly.entity_id
_entity_poly.type
_entity_poly.pdbx_seq_one_letter_code
_entity_poly.pdbx_strand_id
1 'polypeptide(L)'
;MFRRLSTSALAAAAVRFYTPSESLKKLYTSDFDKTEFPLSIVPSDSVLFAKFLYKAAEPNNSFDAILKDFQTIAAASSSLPIFWERTAVIEDVAEFKKLSEPMFFTLVWMQKNGMLELIPEVSEIYETYVNAKMKRIVAKIYVAPGKEGEVGEAKRVAQELHKGAKELDGYTLFFKTVVDRSIVTGFAVELAGQYVNRAEGHKSHAPAADEADYTTIPAPRLPKTVWEDNIETEVLCRYLESLAEYDAEEAKHGV
;
A
#
# COMPACT_ATOMS: atom_id res chain seq x y z
N MET A 1 -32.37 -43.22 -0.64
CA MET A 1 -33.48 -42.28 -0.96
C MET A 1 -32.87 -41.05 -1.64
N PHE A 2 -32.98 -40.95 -2.95
CA PHE A 2 -32.54 -39.76 -3.69
C PHE A 2 -33.65 -38.71 -3.62
N ARG A 3 -33.39 -37.58 -2.94
CA ARG A 3 -34.26 -36.39 -3.02
C ARG A 3 -34.13 -35.80 -4.41
N ARG A 4 -35.10 -36.07 -5.29
CA ARG A 4 -35.28 -35.34 -6.55
C ARG A 4 -35.75 -33.93 -6.21
N LEU A 5 -34.86 -32.96 -6.31
CA LEU A 5 -35.24 -31.55 -6.35
C LEU A 5 -35.88 -31.32 -7.72
N SER A 6 -37.21 -31.25 -7.77
CA SER A 6 -37.92 -30.76 -8.96
C SER A 6 -37.90 -29.24 -8.93
N THR A 7 -36.84 -28.63 -9.47
CA THR A 7 -36.91 -27.23 -9.87
C THR A 7 -37.81 -27.16 -11.10
N SER A 8 -38.96 -26.50 -10.95
CA SER A 8 -39.87 -26.24 -12.06
C SER A 8 -39.13 -25.43 -13.12
N ALA A 9 -39.17 -25.88 -14.38
CA ALA A 9 -38.52 -25.24 -15.52
C ALA A 9 -38.91 -23.75 -15.70
N LEU A 10 -40.03 -23.33 -15.11
CA LEU A 10 -40.51 -21.93 -15.08
C LEU A 10 -39.75 -21.02 -14.09
N ALA A 11 -39.18 -21.56 -13.01
CA ALA A 11 -38.35 -20.78 -12.08
C ALA A 11 -36.91 -20.58 -12.62
N ALA A 12 -36.48 -21.45 -13.54
CA ALA A 12 -35.21 -21.28 -14.26
C ALA A 12 -35.29 -20.25 -15.40
N ALA A 13 -36.50 -19.80 -15.79
CA ALA A 13 -36.73 -18.93 -16.94
C ALA A 13 -36.78 -17.42 -16.60
N ALA A 14 -36.69 -17.03 -15.33
CA ALA A 14 -36.83 -15.63 -14.89
C ALA A 14 -35.69 -15.10 -14.02
N VAL A 15 -34.61 -15.86 -13.84
CA VAL A 15 -33.31 -15.30 -13.44
C VAL A 15 -32.53 -15.14 -14.73
N ARG A 16 -32.21 -13.89 -15.10
CA ARG A 16 -31.47 -13.56 -16.31
C ARG A 16 -30.01 -13.98 -16.18
N PHE A 17 -29.76 -15.28 -15.98
CA PHE A 17 -28.41 -15.80 -15.86
C PHE A 17 -27.65 -15.47 -17.14
N TYR A 18 -26.58 -14.71 -16.98
CA TYR A 18 -25.67 -14.44 -18.08
C TYR A 18 -25.25 -15.76 -18.76
N THR A 19 -25.43 -15.82 -20.08
CA THR A 19 -25.04 -16.97 -20.90
C THR A 19 -23.78 -16.58 -21.68
N PRO A 20 -22.59 -17.12 -21.33
CA PRO A 20 -21.36 -16.82 -22.04
C PRO A 20 -21.36 -17.44 -23.45
N SER A 21 -20.53 -16.88 -24.34
CA SER A 21 -20.28 -17.44 -25.67
C SER A 21 -19.70 -18.86 -25.59
N GLU A 22 -19.96 -19.64 -26.64
CA GLU A 22 -19.46 -21.02 -26.75
C GLU A 22 -17.93 -21.11 -26.73
N SER A 23 -17.23 -20.10 -27.25
CA SER A 23 -15.77 -20.01 -27.17
C SER A 23 -15.28 -19.88 -25.73
N LEU A 24 -15.91 -19.01 -24.92
CA LEU A 24 -15.56 -18.85 -23.51
C LEU A 24 -15.90 -20.08 -22.68
N LYS A 25 -17.04 -20.74 -22.95
CA LYS A 25 -17.38 -22.02 -22.30
C LYS A 25 -16.32 -23.07 -22.58
N LYS A 26 -15.92 -23.24 -23.84
CA LYS A 26 -14.87 -24.19 -24.23
C LYS A 26 -13.55 -23.89 -23.54
N LEU A 27 -13.15 -22.61 -23.49
CA LEU A 27 -11.94 -22.19 -22.77
C LEU A 27 -12.05 -22.53 -21.29
N TYR A 28 -13.14 -22.16 -20.64
CA TYR A 28 -13.39 -22.41 -19.21
C TYR A 28 -13.34 -23.90 -18.86
N THR A 29 -13.87 -24.77 -19.72
CA THR A 29 -13.84 -26.23 -19.54
C THR A 29 -12.53 -26.89 -19.96
N SER A 30 -11.59 -26.15 -20.55
CA SER A 30 -10.31 -26.69 -20.99
C SER A 30 -9.25 -26.58 -19.89
N ASP A 31 -8.14 -27.31 -20.04
CA ASP A 31 -6.95 -27.21 -19.17
C ASP A 31 -6.11 -25.95 -19.48
N PHE A 32 -6.75 -24.78 -19.58
CA PHE A 32 -6.09 -23.52 -19.95
C PHE A 32 -4.99 -23.13 -18.94
N ASP A 33 -5.14 -23.52 -17.68
CA ASP A 33 -4.24 -23.24 -16.56
C ASP A 33 -2.89 -23.95 -16.68
N LYS A 34 -2.85 -25.08 -17.39
CA LYS A 34 -1.66 -25.90 -17.68
C LYS A 34 -0.95 -25.54 -18.99
N THR A 35 -1.50 -24.61 -19.76
CA THR A 35 -0.88 -24.14 -21.01
C THR A 35 0.33 -23.25 -20.72
N GLU A 36 1.11 -22.94 -21.76
CA GLU A 36 2.25 -22.04 -21.64
C GLU A 36 1.81 -20.58 -21.42
N PHE A 37 2.47 -19.91 -20.46
CA PHE A 37 2.32 -18.50 -20.15
C PHE A 37 3.69 -17.80 -20.20
N PRO A 38 3.74 -16.48 -20.43
CA PRO A 38 5.00 -15.72 -20.52
C PRO A 38 5.88 -15.80 -19.26
N LEU A 39 5.26 -16.02 -18.10
CA LEU A 39 5.93 -16.08 -16.80
C LEU A 39 5.33 -17.21 -15.96
N SER A 40 6.13 -17.76 -15.07
CA SER A 40 5.67 -18.67 -14.02
C SER A 40 5.45 -17.86 -12.75
N ILE A 41 4.18 -17.62 -12.40
CA ILE A 41 3.78 -16.93 -11.16
C ILE A 41 3.30 -17.99 -10.16
N VAL A 42 3.56 -17.76 -8.88
CA VAL A 42 3.15 -18.66 -7.78
C VAL A 42 1.64 -18.91 -7.86
N PRO A 43 1.18 -20.17 -7.91
CA PRO A 43 -0.24 -20.48 -8.07
C PRO A 43 -1.12 -19.89 -6.95
N SER A 44 -2.18 -19.18 -7.34
CA SER A 44 -3.25 -18.68 -6.48
C SER A 44 -4.57 -18.59 -7.27
N ASP A 45 -5.70 -18.38 -6.58
CA ASP A 45 -6.99 -18.17 -7.25
C ASP A 45 -6.94 -16.93 -8.16
N SER A 46 -6.26 -15.87 -7.72
CA SER A 46 -6.02 -14.65 -8.51
C SER A 46 -5.23 -14.96 -9.80
N VAL A 47 -4.25 -15.86 -9.72
CA VAL A 47 -3.51 -16.34 -10.91
C VAL A 47 -4.43 -17.10 -11.87
N LEU A 48 -5.35 -17.93 -11.37
CA LEU A 48 -6.29 -18.67 -12.21
C LEU A 48 -7.17 -17.74 -13.04
N PHE A 49 -7.76 -16.71 -12.43
CA PHE A 49 -8.57 -15.72 -13.13
C PHE A 49 -7.74 -14.92 -14.14
N ALA A 50 -6.53 -14.50 -13.77
CA ALA A 50 -5.62 -13.78 -14.67
C ALA A 50 -5.19 -14.64 -15.88
N LYS A 51 -4.90 -15.92 -15.66
CA LYS A 51 -4.59 -16.89 -16.72
C LYS A 51 -5.77 -17.07 -17.68
N PHE A 52 -6.99 -17.16 -17.17
CA PHE A 52 -8.19 -17.27 -17.99
C PHE A 52 -8.35 -16.04 -18.89
N LEU A 53 -8.27 -14.84 -18.31
CA LEU A 53 -8.35 -13.58 -19.06
C LEU A 53 -7.26 -13.47 -20.12
N TYR A 54 -6.02 -13.88 -19.78
CA TYR A 54 -4.90 -13.88 -20.72
C TYR A 54 -5.18 -14.79 -21.92
N LYS A 55 -5.64 -16.03 -21.67
CA LYS A 55 -5.97 -16.99 -22.73
C LYS A 55 -7.19 -16.59 -23.54
N ALA A 56 -8.14 -15.88 -22.94
CA ALA A 56 -9.29 -15.33 -23.66
C ALA A 56 -8.90 -14.17 -24.58
N ALA A 57 -7.89 -13.37 -24.20
CA ALA A 57 -7.39 -12.24 -25.00
C ALA A 57 -6.40 -12.66 -26.10
N GLU A 58 -5.70 -13.78 -25.94
CA GLU A 58 -4.65 -14.27 -26.83
C GLU A 58 -5.08 -14.45 -28.30
N PRO A 59 -6.25 -15.05 -28.64
CA PRO A 59 -6.65 -15.29 -30.03
C PRO A 59 -6.84 -14.01 -30.86
N ASN A 60 -7.30 -12.93 -30.22
CA ASN A 60 -7.62 -11.66 -30.89
C ASN A 60 -6.59 -10.56 -30.57
N ASN A 61 -5.50 -10.89 -29.86
CA ASN A 61 -4.52 -9.93 -29.34
C ASN A 61 -5.17 -8.76 -28.58
N SER A 62 -6.30 -9.01 -27.89
CA SER A 62 -7.12 -7.98 -27.26
C SER A 62 -6.68 -7.65 -25.83
N PHE A 63 -5.37 -7.73 -25.56
CA PHE A 63 -4.83 -7.59 -24.20
C PHE A 63 -5.12 -6.22 -23.58
N ASP A 64 -4.97 -5.15 -24.37
CA ASP A 64 -5.22 -3.78 -23.94
C ASP A 64 -6.72 -3.52 -23.66
N ALA A 65 -7.63 -4.29 -24.26
CA ALA A 65 -9.06 -4.17 -23.98
C ALA A 65 -9.39 -4.62 -22.55
N ILE A 66 -8.82 -5.75 -22.11
CA ILE A 66 -8.96 -6.25 -20.74
C ILE A 66 -8.30 -5.28 -19.73
N LEU A 67 -7.16 -4.67 -20.07
CA LEU A 67 -6.55 -3.65 -19.21
C LEU A 67 -7.46 -2.42 -19.04
N LYS A 68 -8.15 -1.99 -20.11
CA LYS A 68 -9.15 -0.92 -20.03
C LYS A 68 -10.38 -1.33 -19.23
N ASP A 69 -10.78 -2.60 -19.29
CA ASP A 69 -11.86 -3.11 -18.45
C ASP A 69 -11.53 -3.01 -16.97
N PHE A 70 -10.31 -3.37 -16.54
CA PHE A 70 -9.87 -3.17 -15.15
C PHE A 70 -9.90 -1.70 -14.73
N GLN A 71 -9.50 -0.77 -15.60
CA GLN A 71 -9.62 0.67 -15.33
C GLN A 71 -11.07 1.11 -15.20
N THR A 72 -11.96 0.57 -16.02
CA THR A 72 -13.41 0.84 -15.98
C THR A 72 -14.02 0.32 -14.68
N ILE A 73 -13.61 -0.88 -14.24
CA ILE A 73 -14.03 -1.45 -12.95
C ILE A 73 -13.55 -0.56 -11.82
N ALA A 74 -12.26 -0.20 -11.76
CA ALA A 74 -11.72 0.65 -10.71
C ALA A 74 -12.44 2.02 -10.64
N ALA A 75 -12.77 2.62 -11.79
CA ALA A 75 -13.54 3.85 -11.84
C ALA A 75 -14.98 3.67 -11.32
N ALA A 76 -15.67 2.61 -11.73
CA ALA A 76 -17.02 2.31 -11.26
C ALA A 76 -17.05 1.94 -9.77
N SER A 77 -16.05 1.22 -9.25
CA SER A 77 -15.94 0.87 -7.83
C SER A 77 -15.91 2.10 -6.91
N SER A 78 -15.45 3.25 -7.40
CA SER A 78 -15.43 4.49 -6.62
C SER A 78 -16.82 5.07 -6.33
N SER A 79 -17.83 4.74 -7.14
CA SER A 79 -19.22 5.16 -6.95
C SER A 79 -20.09 4.09 -6.28
N LEU A 80 -19.57 2.87 -6.11
CA LEU A 80 -20.26 1.79 -5.42
C LEU A 80 -20.08 1.90 -3.89
N PRO A 81 -20.98 1.30 -3.09
CA PRO A 81 -20.83 1.25 -1.64
C PRO A 81 -19.51 0.61 -1.20
N ILE A 82 -19.04 0.96 -0.01
CA ILE A 82 -17.90 0.28 0.61
C ILE A 82 -18.25 -1.22 0.75
N PHE A 83 -17.33 -2.10 0.35
CA PHE A 83 -17.53 -3.56 0.27
C PHE A 83 -18.61 -4.00 -0.74
N TRP A 84 -18.77 -3.27 -1.86
CA TRP A 84 -19.65 -3.65 -2.96
C TRP A 84 -19.38 -5.06 -3.48
N GLU A 85 -18.16 -5.57 -3.33
CA GLU A 85 -17.73 -6.93 -3.67
C GLU A 85 -18.61 -8.00 -2.98
N ARG A 86 -19.23 -7.66 -1.84
CA ARG A 86 -20.10 -8.56 -1.07
C ARG A 86 -21.60 -8.36 -1.32
N THR A 87 -21.99 -7.19 -1.82
CA THR A 87 -23.40 -6.76 -1.81
C THR A 87 -23.95 -6.46 -3.21
N ALA A 88 -23.10 -6.05 -4.16
CA ALA A 88 -23.52 -5.73 -5.51
C ALA A 88 -23.71 -7.00 -6.33
N VAL A 89 -24.77 -7.04 -7.13
CA VAL A 89 -24.98 -8.07 -8.15
C VAL A 89 -24.32 -7.58 -9.44
N ILE A 90 -23.30 -8.30 -9.94
CA ILE A 90 -22.52 -7.86 -11.12
C ILE A 90 -23.43 -7.63 -12.34
N GLU A 91 -24.45 -8.49 -12.50
CA GLU A 91 -25.44 -8.41 -13.57
C GLU A 91 -26.36 -7.19 -13.49
N ASP A 92 -26.40 -6.46 -12.36
CA ASP A 92 -27.24 -5.27 -12.18
C ASP A 92 -26.47 -3.96 -12.36
N VAL A 93 -25.14 -3.98 -12.30
CA VAL A 93 -24.28 -2.80 -12.47
C VAL A 93 -24.18 -2.42 -13.95
N ALA A 94 -24.63 -1.21 -14.29
CA ALA A 94 -24.72 -0.75 -15.68
C ALA A 94 -23.36 -0.59 -16.35
N GLU A 95 -22.35 -0.18 -15.57
CA GLU A 95 -20.97 0.01 -15.99
C GLU A 95 -20.34 -1.35 -16.34
N PHE A 96 -20.62 -2.39 -15.56
CA PHE A 96 -20.05 -3.72 -15.78
C PHE A 96 -20.60 -4.41 -17.03
N LYS A 97 -21.82 -4.07 -17.47
CA LYS A 97 -22.39 -4.56 -18.74
C LYS A 97 -21.65 -4.08 -19.99
N LYS A 98 -20.84 -3.02 -19.87
CA LYS A 98 -20.05 -2.46 -20.99
C LYS A 98 -18.66 -3.09 -21.11
N LEU A 99 -18.26 -3.91 -20.14
CA LEU A 99 -16.97 -4.59 -20.15
C LEU A 99 -16.93 -5.63 -21.28
N SER A 100 -15.73 -6.00 -21.69
CA SER A 100 -15.58 -7.10 -22.64
C SER A 100 -16.19 -8.40 -22.09
N GLU A 101 -16.64 -9.25 -23.00
CA GLU A 101 -17.27 -10.53 -22.64
C GLU A 101 -16.39 -11.41 -21.71
N PRO A 102 -15.07 -11.58 -21.96
CA PRO A 102 -14.22 -12.34 -21.05
C PRO A 102 -14.14 -11.74 -19.64
N MET A 103 -14.10 -10.41 -19.53
CA MET A 103 -14.08 -9.74 -18.23
C MET A 103 -15.40 -9.94 -17.49
N PHE A 104 -16.53 -9.70 -18.15
CA PHE A 104 -17.84 -9.83 -17.54
C PHE A 104 -18.09 -11.28 -17.06
N PHE A 105 -17.75 -12.28 -17.88
CA PHE A 105 -17.80 -13.68 -17.47
C PHE A 105 -16.95 -13.94 -16.22
N THR A 106 -15.72 -13.42 -16.20
CA THR A 106 -14.79 -13.61 -15.08
C THR A 106 -15.34 -12.97 -13.80
N LEU A 107 -15.94 -11.78 -13.87
CA LEU A 107 -16.58 -11.14 -12.70
C LEU A 107 -17.76 -11.96 -12.17
N VAL A 108 -18.61 -12.48 -13.05
CA VAL A 108 -19.72 -13.35 -12.64
C VAL A 108 -19.21 -14.65 -12.02
N TRP A 109 -18.11 -15.21 -12.54
CA TRP A 109 -17.46 -16.38 -11.98
C TRP A 109 -16.85 -16.11 -10.60
N MET A 110 -16.11 -15.01 -10.44
CA MET A 110 -15.56 -14.55 -9.16
C MET A 110 -16.68 -14.29 -8.14
N GLN A 111 -17.80 -13.69 -8.56
CA GLN A 111 -18.96 -13.47 -7.70
C GLN A 111 -19.55 -14.79 -7.18
N LYS A 112 -19.69 -15.80 -8.03
CA LYS A 112 -20.21 -17.12 -7.63
C LYS A 112 -19.31 -17.84 -6.62
N ASN A 113 -18.01 -17.57 -6.67
CA ASN A 113 -17.04 -18.11 -5.72
C ASN A 113 -16.82 -17.22 -4.49
N GLY A 114 -17.43 -16.03 -4.45
CA GLY A 114 -17.24 -15.06 -3.37
C GLY A 114 -15.81 -14.49 -3.32
N MET A 115 -15.20 -14.24 -4.48
CA MET A 115 -13.80 -13.84 -4.64
C MET A 115 -13.62 -12.47 -5.33
N LEU A 116 -14.65 -11.61 -5.29
CA LEU A 116 -14.59 -10.29 -5.94
C LEU A 116 -13.55 -9.35 -5.31
N GLU A 117 -13.17 -9.58 -4.06
CA GLU A 117 -12.08 -8.85 -3.39
C GLU A 117 -10.71 -9.07 -4.05
N LEU A 118 -10.55 -10.13 -4.85
CA LEU A 118 -9.29 -10.45 -5.53
C LEU A 118 -9.07 -9.64 -6.81
N ILE A 119 -10.04 -8.85 -7.27
CA ILE A 119 -9.94 -8.06 -8.52
C ILE A 119 -8.63 -7.25 -8.61
N PRO A 120 -8.16 -6.55 -7.56
CA PRO A 120 -6.89 -5.82 -7.63
C PRO A 120 -5.69 -6.73 -7.91
N GLU A 121 -5.61 -7.88 -7.24
CA GLU A 121 -4.52 -8.85 -7.43
C GLU A 121 -4.57 -9.47 -8.83
N VAL A 122 -5.77 -9.82 -9.31
CA VAL A 122 -5.98 -10.32 -10.68
C VAL A 122 -5.51 -9.30 -11.71
N SER A 123 -5.82 -8.02 -11.50
CA SER A 123 -5.37 -6.92 -12.38
C SER A 123 -3.85 -6.82 -12.43
N GLU A 124 -3.16 -6.91 -11.29
CA GLU A 124 -1.70 -6.84 -11.23
C GLU A 124 -1.02 -8.03 -11.91
N ILE A 125 -1.53 -9.24 -11.67
CA ILE A 125 -1.00 -10.47 -12.29
C ILE A 125 -1.24 -10.43 -13.80
N TYR A 126 -2.43 -10.02 -14.25
CA TYR A 126 -2.75 -9.90 -15.67
C TYR A 126 -1.87 -8.85 -16.35
N GLU A 127 -1.71 -7.66 -15.75
CA GLU A 127 -0.80 -6.61 -16.23
C GLU A 127 0.63 -7.16 -16.37
N THR A 128 1.08 -7.97 -15.42
CA THR A 128 2.40 -8.63 -15.45
C THR A 128 2.56 -9.59 -16.63
N TYR A 129 1.55 -10.43 -16.92
CA TYR A 129 1.58 -11.30 -18.10
C TYR A 129 1.62 -10.52 -19.42
N VAL A 130 0.81 -9.46 -19.54
CA VAL A 130 0.77 -8.62 -20.74
C VAL A 130 2.11 -7.89 -20.94
N ASN A 131 2.69 -7.36 -19.86
CA ASN A 131 3.98 -6.68 -19.90
C ASN A 131 5.09 -7.63 -20.34
N ALA A 132 5.13 -8.85 -19.80
CA ALA A 132 6.08 -9.88 -20.24
C ALA A 132 5.90 -10.24 -21.73
N LYS A 133 4.65 -10.46 -22.17
CA LYS A 133 4.33 -10.75 -23.58
C LYS A 133 4.76 -9.64 -24.54
N MET A 134 4.58 -8.39 -24.13
CA MET A 134 4.85 -7.19 -24.93
C MET A 134 6.27 -6.63 -24.73
N LYS A 135 7.12 -7.30 -23.94
CA LYS A 135 8.44 -6.80 -23.53
C LYS A 135 8.39 -5.37 -22.98
N ARG A 136 7.41 -5.10 -22.11
CA ARG A 136 7.25 -3.82 -21.41
C ARG A 136 7.75 -3.98 -19.97
N ILE A 137 8.48 -2.99 -19.48
CA ILE A 137 8.87 -2.89 -18.08
C ILE A 137 8.25 -1.64 -17.48
N VAL A 138 7.63 -1.77 -16.31
CA VAL A 138 6.92 -0.66 -15.65
C VAL A 138 7.75 -0.16 -14.47
N ALA A 139 8.12 1.12 -14.50
CA ALA A 139 8.63 1.83 -13.35
C ALA A 139 7.45 2.42 -12.56
N LYS A 140 7.29 2.01 -11.29
CA LYS A 140 6.32 2.62 -10.38
C LYS A 140 6.96 3.83 -9.72
N ILE A 141 6.31 4.97 -9.84
CA ILE A 141 6.74 6.25 -9.28
C ILE A 141 5.78 6.61 -8.15
N TYR A 142 6.27 6.60 -6.93
CA TYR A 142 5.50 6.95 -5.73
C TYR A 142 5.67 8.43 -5.43
N VAL A 143 4.56 9.15 -5.27
CA VAL A 143 4.54 10.59 -4.97
C VAL A 143 3.47 10.92 -3.94
N ALA A 144 3.65 12.06 -3.28
CA ALA A 144 2.65 12.62 -2.38
C ALA A 144 1.33 12.95 -3.12
N PRO A 145 0.18 12.95 -2.42
CA PRO A 145 -1.10 13.38 -2.98
C PRO A 145 -1.02 14.81 -3.56
N GLY A 146 -1.54 15.02 -4.77
CA GLY A 146 -1.52 16.33 -5.44
C GLY A 146 -0.20 16.68 -6.14
N LYS A 147 0.78 15.77 -6.14
CA LYS A 147 2.08 15.92 -6.82
C LYS A 147 2.22 15.01 -8.04
N GLU A 148 1.12 14.48 -8.57
CA GLU A 148 1.11 13.54 -9.69
C GLU A 148 1.69 14.16 -10.99
N GLY A 149 1.63 15.50 -11.12
CA GLY A 149 2.21 16.24 -12.24
C GLY A 149 3.72 16.50 -12.12
N GLU A 150 4.30 16.39 -10.92
CA GLU A 150 5.70 16.76 -10.63
C GLU A 150 6.67 15.55 -10.71
N VAL A 151 6.44 14.64 -11.66
CA VAL A 151 7.17 13.36 -11.78
C VAL A 151 8.43 13.42 -12.69
N GLY A 152 8.87 14.62 -13.08
CA GLY A 152 9.95 14.79 -14.06
C GLY A 152 11.29 14.21 -13.62
N GLU A 153 11.69 14.49 -12.38
CA GLU A 153 12.94 13.96 -11.81
C GLU A 153 12.85 12.44 -11.58
N ALA A 154 11.72 11.97 -11.05
CA ALA A 154 11.48 10.54 -10.85
C ALA A 154 11.57 9.73 -12.14
N LYS A 155 11.02 10.26 -13.24
CA LYS A 155 11.14 9.65 -14.58
C LYS A 155 12.60 9.59 -15.06
N ARG A 156 13.41 10.62 -14.78
CA ARG A 156 14.85 10.60 -15.12
C ARG A 156 15.59 9.52 -14.34
N VAL A 157 15.35 9.42 -13.03
CA VAL A 157 15.93 8.36 -12.20
C VAL A 157 15.54 6.97 -12.71
N ALA A 158 14.26 6.76 -13.04
CA ALA A 158 13.79 5.51 -13.64
C ALA A 158 14.47 5.19 -15.00
N GLN A 159 14.71 6.20 -15.84
CA GLN A 159 15.44 6.03 -17.11
C GLN A 159 16.91 5.67 -16.90
N GLU A 160 17.57 6.27 -15.90
CA GLU A 160 18.95 5.95 -15.53
C GLU A 160 19.06 4.51 -15.02
N LEU A 161 18.14 4.08 -14.15
CA LEU A 161 18.06 2.69 -13.68
C LEU A 161 17.87 1.72 -14.85
N HIS A 162 16.97 2.04 -15.78
CA HIS A 162 16.74 1.20 -16.97
C HIS A 162 17.98 1.07 -17.85
N LYS A 163 18.73 2.16 -18.08
CA LYS A 163 19.96 2.14 -18.86
C LYS A 163 21.11 1.40 -18.17
N GLY A 164 21.13 1.42 -16.84
CA GLY A 164 22.15 0.74 -16.04
C GLY A 164 21.94 -0.77 -15.93
N ALA A 165 20.71 -1.25 -16.15
CA ALA A 165 20.33 -2.65 -16.00
C ALA A 165 20.37 -3.41 -17.33
N LYS A 166 21.47 -4.12 -17.59
CA LYS A 166 21.64 -4.98 -18.78
C LYS A 166 20.52 -6.02 -18.95
N GLU A 167 19.92 -6.47 -17.86
CA GLU A 167 18.82 -7.44 -17.86
C GLU A 167 17.53 -6.87 -18.46
N LEU A 168 17.40 -5.54 -18.51
CA LEU A 168 16.26 -4.83 -19.07
C LEU A 168 16.49 -4.40 -20.54
N ASP A 169 17.64 -4.76 -21.12
CA ASP A 169 17.94 -4.44 -22.52
C ASP A 169 16.89 -5.06 -23.46
N GLY A 170 16.32 -4.23 -24.33
CA GLY A 170 15.27 -4.64 -25.27
C GLY A 170 13.84 -4.59 -24.70
N TYR A 171 13.66 -4.22 -23.42
CA TYR A 171 12.35 -3.89 -22.87
C TYR A 171 12.01 -2.41 -23.10
N THR A 172 10.71 -2.13 -23.30
CA THR A 172 10.20 -0.76 -23.41
C THR A 172 9.78 -0.26 -22.03
N LEU A 173 10.36 0.85 -21.58
CA LEU A 173 10.06 1.45 -20.27
C LEU A 173 8.72 2.22 -20.28
N PHE A 174 7.84 1.88 -19.36
CA PHE A 174 6.59 2.58 -19.05
C PHE A 174 6.63 3.14 -17.63
N PHE A 175 5.92 4.24 -17.38
CA PHE A 175 5.85 4.88 -16.06
C PHE A 175 4.44 4.78 -15.51
N LYS A 176 4.31 4.31 -14.27
CA LYS A 176 3.05 4.25 -13.53
C LYS A 176 3.19 5.10 -12.26
N THR A 177 2.48 6.22 -12.20
CA THR A 177 2.46 7.06 -11.00
C THR A 177 1.49 6.47 -9.98
N VAL A 178 1.94 6.31 -8.74
CA VAL A 178 1.18 5.80 -7.60
C VAL A 178 1.20 6.87 -6.51
N VAL A 179 0.02 7.21 -5.98
CA VAL A 179 -0.09 8.16 -4.88
C VAL A 179 0.14 7.42 -3.57
N ASP A 180 1.15 7.85 -2.81
CA ASP A 180 1.47 7.31 -1.50
C ASP A 180 1.23 8.41 -0.45
N ARG A 181 0.28 8.15 0.45
CA ARG A 181 -0.11 9.10 1.51
C ARG A 181 0.91 9.19 2.65
N SER A 182 1.87 8.26 2.72
CA SER A 182 2.97 8.31 3.69
C SER A 182 4.05 9.32 3.30
N ILE A 183 4.11 9.67 2.01
CA ILE A 183 5.07 10.64 1.47
C ILE A 183 4.52 12.04 1.67
N VAL A 184 5.30 12.89 2.35
CA VAL A 184 4.97 14.31 2.55
C VAL A 184 5.64 15.15 1.47
N THR A 185 6.91 14.85 1.15
CA THR A 185 7.71 15.54 0.12
C THR A 185 8.62 14.55 -0.60
N GLY A 186 9.01 14.88 -1.85
CA GLY A 186 9.89 14.03 -2.66
C GLY A 186 9.16 12.91 -3.40
N PHE A 187 9.91 11.86 -3.77
CA PHE A 187 9.40 10.74 -4.58
C PHE A 187 10.18 9.45 -4.31
N ALA A 188 9.57 8.31 -4.64
CA ALA A 188 10.27 7.03 -4.73
C ALA A 188 10.06 6.38 -6.10
N VAL A 189 11.01 5.56 -6.54
CA VAL A 189 10.95 4.84 -7.81
C VAL A 189 11.22 3.36 -7.57
N GLU A 190 10.33 2.50 -8.02
CA GLU A 190 10.53 1.06 -8.12
C GLU A 190 10.67 0.65 -9.60
N LEU A 191 11.75 -0.03 -9.96
CA LEU A 191 11.93 -0.64 -11.28
C LEU A 191 12.55 -2.03 -11.11
N ALA A 192 11.83 -3.08 -11.55
CA ALA A 192 12.33 -4.46 -11.54
C ALA A 192 12.93 -4.92 -10.19
N GLY A 193 12.27 -4.57 -9.08
CA GLY A 193 12.74 -4.89 -7.72
C GLY A 193 13.83 -3.96 -7.17
N GLN A 194 14.36 -3.02 -7.97
CA GLN A 194 15.22 -1.95 -7.48
C GLN A 194 14.36 -0.78 -6.97
N TYR A 195 14.59 -0.38 -5.73
CA TYR A 195 13.84 0.71 -5.10
C TYR A 195 14.77 1.86 -4.74
N VAL A 196 14.49 3.05 -5.28
CA VAL A 196 15.20 4.29 -4.97
C VAL A 196 14.26 5.22 -4.22
N ASN A 197 14.58 5.47 -2.95
CA ASN A 197 13.80 6.35 -2.10
C ASN A 197 14.45 7.74 -1.99
N ARG A 198 13.74 8.77 -2.44
CA ARG A 198 14.04 10.19 -2.21
C ARG A 198 12.84 10.92 -1.59
N ALA A 199 11.95 10.17 -0.95
CA ALA A 199 10.78 10.69 -0.27
C ALA A 199 11.09 10.96 1.20
N GLU A 200 10.56 12.05 1.73
CA GLU A 200 10.51 12.32 3.16
C GLU A 200 9.09 12.01 3.67
N GLY A 201 9.02 11.18 4.71
CA GLY A 201 7.77 10.96 5.46
C GLY A 201 7.53 12.05 6.50
N HIS A 202 6.42 11.92 7.24
CA HIS A 202 6.18 12.77 8.40
C HIS A 202 7.32 12.61 9.41
N LYS A 203 8.14 13.66 9.56
CA LYS A 203 9.09 13.75 10.66
C LYS A 203 8.26 13.92 11.94
N SER A 204 8.10 12.83 12.68
CA SER A 204 7.76 12.90 14.10
C SER A 204 8.89 13.69 14.76
N HIS A 205 8.63 14.95 15.12
CA HIS A 205 9.47 15.63 16.09
C HIS A 205 9.29 14.90 17.41
N ALA A 206 10.03 13.82 17.62
CA ALA A 206 10.30 13.35 18.96
C ALA A 206 11.02 14.53 19.63
N PRO A 207 10.42 15.18 20.66
CA PRO A 207 11.20 16.12 21.46
C PRO A 207 12.42 15.37 21.96
N ALA A 208 13.59 16.00 21.92
CA ALA A 208 14.83 15.46 22.46
C ALA A 208 14.64 15.20 23.96
N ALA A 209 14.14 14.01 24.30
CA ALA A 209 13.88 13.58 25.66
C ALA A 209 15.17 13.20 26.41
N ASP A 210 16.31 13.17 25.71
CA ASP A 210 17.60 12.70 26.23
C ASP A 210 18.48 13.80 26.87
N GLU A 211 18.04 15.06 26.93
CA GLU A 211 18.84 16.14 27.55
C GLU A 211 18.47 16.50 29.00
N ALA A 212 17.33 16.02 29.51
CA ALA A 212 16.90 16.33 30.87
C ALA A 212 17.17 15.15 31.81
N ASP A 213 18.21 15.26 32.63
CA ASP A 213 18.45 14.34 33.74
C ASP A 213 17.48 14.66 34.89
N TYR A 214 16.35 13.95 34.91
CA TYR A 214 15.35 14.04 35.98
C TYR A 214 15.78 13.37 37.29
N THR A 215 16.96 12.73 37.34
CA THR A 215 17.48 12.07 38.54
C THR A 215 18.40 12.97 39.38
N THR A 216 18.86 14.09 38.82
CA THR A 216 19.76 15.02 39.51
C THR A 216 19.01 16.24 40.06
N ILE A 217 19.13 16.48 41.37
CA ILE A 217 18.65 17.71 42.01
C ILE A 217 19.68 18.82 41.76
N PRO A 218 19.31 19.97 41.18
CA PRO A 218 20.25 21.06 40.96
C PRO A 218 20.74 21.64 42.29
N ALA A 219 22.03 21.94 42.37
CA ALA A 219 22.65 22.48 43.57
C ALA A 219 21.98 23.81 44.00
N PRO A 220 21.60 23.97 45.28
CA PRO A 220 21.02 25.21 45.77
C PRO A 220 22.04 26.34 45.74
N ARG A 221 21.59 27.56 45.45
CA ARG A 221 22.42 28.76 45.59
C ARG A 221 22.38 29.23 47.05
N LEU A 222 23.49 29.11 47.75
CA LEU A 222 23.62 29.56 49.14
C LEU A 222 24.27 30.95 49.18
N PRO A 223 23.52 32.04 49.46
CA PRO A 223 24.12 33.35 49.67
C PRO A 223 24.90 33.38 50.99
N LYS A 224 25.94 34.22 51.05
CA LYS A 224 26.74 34.39 52.28
C LYS A 224 25.87 35.02 53.38
N THR A 225 25.81 34.37 54.55
CA THR A 225 25.17 34.95 55.74
C THR A 225 25.93 36.20 56.18
N VAL A 226 25.20 37.30 56.39
CA VAL A 226 25.74 38.56 56.90
C VAL A 226 25.12 38.79 58.28
N TRP A 227 25.96 38.84 59.31
CA TRP A 227 25.53 39.13 60.67
C TRP A 227 25.52 40.64 60.93
N GLU A 228 24.64 41.10 61.81
CA GLU A 228 24.63 42.50 62.24
C GLU A 228 25.79 42.76 63.22
N ASP A 229 26.52 43.87 63.01
CA ASP A 229 27.62 44.28 63.87
C ASP A 229 27.09 44.85 65.20
N ASN A 230 26.87 43.96 66.17
CA ASN A 230 26.46 44.32 67.53
C ASN A 230 27.26 43.53 68.60
N ILE A 231 27.16 43.98 69.85
CA ILE A 231 27.92 43.41 70.99
C ILE A 231 27.60 41.92 71.20
N GLU A 232 26.38 41.49 70.92
CA GLU A 232 25.95 40.10 71.07
C GLU A 232 26.60 39.21 70.01
N THR A 233 26.65 39.68 68.76
CA THR A 233 27.34 39.02 67.64
C THR A 233 28.85 38.92 67.91
N GLU A 234 29.47 39.95 68.50
CA GLU A 234 30.91 39.94 68.82
C GLU A 234 31.26 38.90 69.90
N VAL A 235 30.41 38.78 70.93
CA VAL A 235 30.56 37.78 72.01
C VAL A 235 30.29 36.36 71.49
N LEU A 236 29.31 36.20 70.60
CA LEU A 236 28.88 34.90 70.08
C LEU A 236 29.59 34.47 68.79
N CYS A 237 30.46 35.31 68.21
CA CYS A 237 31.07 35.10 66.90
C CYS A 237 31.69 33.70 66.74
N ARG A 238 32.51 33.27 67.73
CA ARG A 238 33.14 31.94 67.72
C ARG A 238 32.13 30.78 67.78
N TYR A 239 31.00 30.99 68.45
CA TYR A 239 29.93 29.99 68.55
C TYR A 239 29.12 29.93 67.26
N LEU A 240 28.82 31.09 66.65
CA LEU A 240 28.14 31.18 65.36
C LEU A 240 28.98 30.59 64.21
N GLU A 241 30.30 30.78 64.24
CA GLU A 241 31.23 30.14 63.30
C GLU A 241 31.19 28.61 63.42
N SER A 242 31.20 28.08 64.65
CA SER A 242 31.08 26.64 64.88
C SER A 242 29.72 26.07 64.46
N LEU A 243 28.62 26.80 64.69
CA LEU A 243 27.30 26.37 64.20
C LEU A 243 27.20 26.39 62.67
N ALA A 244 27.83 27.37 62.02
CA ALA A 244 27.87 27.43 60.56
C ALA A 244 28.63 26.23 59.94
N GLU A 245 29.62 25.68 60.64
CA GLU A 245 30.28 24.43 60.23
C GLU A 245 29.31 23.24 60.28
N TYR A 246 28.52 23.13 61.36
CA TYR A 246 27.49 22.08 61.47
C TYR A 246 26.39 22.23 60.41
N ASP A 247 25.90 23.44 60.17
CA ASP A 247 24.91 23.72 59.12
C ASP A 247 25.43 23.32 57.72
N ALA A 248 26.73 23.52 57.45
CA ALA A 248 27.36 23.12 56.19
C ALA A 248 27.49 21.59 56.05
N GLU A 249 27.74 20.87 57.14
CA GLU A 249 27.75 19.41 57.17
C GLU A 249 26.35 18.83 56.94
N GLU A 250 25.34 19.36 57.63
CA GLU A 250 23.94 18.93 57.46
C GLU A 250 23.43 19.19 56.04
N ALA A 251 23.76 20.34 55.44
CA ALA A 251 23.37 20.66 54.06
C ALA A 251 23.95 19.68 53.02
N LYS A 252 25.07 19.03 53.33
CA LYS A 252 25.76 18.08 52.43
C LYS A 252 25.34 16.63 52.69
N HIS A 253 25.14 16.26 53.94
CA HIS A 253 24.94 14.87 54.36
C HIS A 253 23.47 14.55 54.70
N GLY A 254 22.63 15.57 54.86
CA GLY A 254 21.31 15.44 55.45
C GLY A 254 21.38 15.26 56.96
N VAL A 255 20.22 15.34 57.62
CA VAL A 255 20.03 15.02 59.04
C VAL A 255 19.56 13.59 59.20
#